data_AF-A0A3D2CEW5-F1
#
_entry.id   AF-A0A3D2CEW5-F1
#
_cell.length_a   1.000
_cell.length_b   1.000
_cell.length_c   1.000
_cell.angle_alpha   90.00
_cell.angle_beta   90.00
_cell.angle_gamma   90.00
#
_symmetry.space_group_name_H-M   'P 1'
#
loop_
_entity.id
_entity.type
_entity.pdbx_description
1 polymer ?
#
loop_
_entity_poly.entity_id
_entity_poly.type
_entity_poly.pdbx_seq_one_letter_code
_entity_poly.pdbx_strand_id
1 'polypeptide(L)'
;MKRACVLGILLGVACDNTKAPDHTASGDNLESDADAAQDSGDDAIDDGVTWHKDVSPLLEQNCTGCHNPQGISFDLTSYPETALLAEALVGATESGSMPPWPPSRECRPLLHERTLSEADRQILRDWSARGTPEGDPATAPAPAESEFVPPDEDLTLTLPEPYTPIGATDDYRCFVVDPQLTDTARITGFQVHPDNSAIVHHVLVYTDTEGI
;
A
#
# COMPACT_ATOMS: atom_id res chain seq x y z
N MET A 1 -17.94 17.91 47.21
CA MET A 1 -17.91 16.46 47.52
C MET A 1 -18.95 15.74 46.66
N LYS A 2 -18.55 15.18 45.52
CA LYS A 2 -19.37 14.25 44.72
C LYS A 2 -18.45 13.12 44.28
N ARG A 3 -18.89 11.89 44.56
CA ARG A 3 -18.10 10.65 44.55
C ARG A 3 -17.94 10.13 43.12
N ALA A 4 -16.70 9.78 42.77
CA ALA A 4 -16.38 8.98 41.60
C ALA A 4 -16.78 7.51 41.85
N CYS A 5 -17.38 6.86 40.86
CA CYS A 5 -17.60 5.42 40.84
C CYS A 5 -16.84 4.90 39.62
N VAL A 6 -15.64 4.35 39.85
CA VAL A 6 -14.83 3.68 38.83
C VAL A 6 -15.18 2.19 38.91
N LEU A 7 -15.86 1.68 37.89
CA LEU A 7 -16.08 0.25 37.72
C LEU A 7 -14.99 -0.26 36.77
N GLY A 8 -13.92 -0.80 37.35
CA GLY A 8 -12.87 -1.49 36.61
C GLY A 8 -13.37 -2.88 36.21
N ILE A 9 -13.46 -3.14 34.91
CA ILE A 9 -13.63 -4.49 34.37
C ILE A 9 -12.26 -4.92 33.82
N LEU A 10 -11.57 -5.77 34.57
CA LEU A 10 -10.46 -6.57 34.07
C LEU A 10 -11.05 -7.71 33.23
N LEU A 11 -10.85 -7.68 31.92
CA LEU A 11 -10.92 -8.88 31.09
C LEU A 11 -9.49 -9.33 30.80
N GLY A 12 -9.05 -10.36 31.51
CA GLY A 12 -7.89 -11.15 31.11
C GLY A 12 -8.28 -12.07 29.96
N VAL A 13 -7.61 -11.94 28.82
CA VAL A 13 -7.67 -12.93 27.73
C VAL A 13 -6.44 -13.80 27.87
N ALA A 14 -6.67 -15.08 28.16
CA ALA A 14 -5.64 -16.11 28.14
C ALA A 14 -5.29 -16.43 26.68
N CYS A 15 -4.01 -16.35 26.32
CA CYS A 15 -3.50 -16.88 25.07
C CYS A 15 -3.41 -18.41 25.20
N ASP A 16 -4.26 -19.14 24.48
CA ASP A 16 -4.10 -20.59 24.34
C ASP A 16 -3.15 -20.89 23.17
N ASN A 17 -2.09 -21.65 23.48
CA ASN A 17 -0.93 -21.86 22.64
C ASN A 17 -0.97 -23.30 22.13
N THR A 18 -1.93 -23.62 21.26
CA THR A 18 -2.04 -24.97 20.69
C THR A 18 -1.33 -25.04 19.34
N LYS A 19 -0.10 -25.55 19.42
CA LYS A 19 0.74 -26.10 18.35
C LYS A 19 -0.06 -27.13 17.52
N ALA A 20 -0.13 -26.93 16.20
CA ALA A 20 -0.65 -27.93 15.26
C ALA A 20 0.35 -29.11 15.11
N PRO A 21 -0.12 -30.35 14.89
CA PRO A 21 0.72 -31.54 14.94
C PRO A 21 1.54 -31.78 13.66
N ASP A 22 2.77 -32.26 13.87
CA ASP A 22 3.64 -32.87 12.88
C ASP A 22 2.96 -34.09 12.23
N HIS A 23 2.90 -34.11 10.90
CA HIS A 23 2.67 -35.34 10.15
C HIS A 23 4.01 -35.95 9.75
N THR A 24 4.50 -36.83 10.62
CA THR A 24 5.47 -37.87 10.25
C THR A 24 4.69 -39.07 9.69
N ALA A 25 5.03 -39.49 8.48
CA ALA A 25 4.70 -40.81 7.96
C ALA A 25 5.96 -41.40 7.32
N SER A 26 6.34 -42.57 7.83
CA SER A 26 7.50 -43.37 7.46
C SER A 26 7.23 -44.30 6.27
N GLY A 27 8.30 -44.54 5.49
CA GLY A 27 8.66 -45.82 4.82
C GLY A 27 7.95 -46.12 3.49
N ASP A 28 8.59 -46.68 2.45
CA ASP A 28 9.88 -47.35 2.34
C ASP A 28 10.43 -47.24 0.90
N ASN A 29 11.75 -47.41 0.76
CA ASN A 29 12.50 -47.49 -0.50
C ASN A 29 12.05 -48.67 -1.39
N LEU A 30 12.28 -48.58 -2.71
CA LEU A 30 13.00 -49.58 -3.51
C LEU A 30 13.20 -49.09 -4.97
N GLU A 31 14.48 -48.85 -5.28
CA GLU A 31 15.26 -49.17 -6.49
C GLU A 31 14.83 -48.75 -7.92
N SER A 32 15.88 -48.37 -8.63
CA SER A 32 16.02 -47.99 -10.03
C SER A 32 15.53 -49.03 -11.03
N ASP A 33 14.95 -48.57 -12.13
CA ASP A 33 15.39 -49.00 -13.46
C ASP A 33 15.09 -47.89 -14.49
N ALA A 34 16.08 -47.63 -15.32
CA ALA A 34 16.01 -46.73 -16.45
C ALA A 34 15.25 -47.41 -17.60
N ASP A 35 14.30 -46.71 -18.22
CA ASP A 35 14.22 -46.72 -19.68
C ASP A 35 13.46 -45.50 -20.21
N ALA A 36 13.96 -45.00 -21.34
CA ALA A 36 13.60 -43.73 -21.93
C ALA A 36 12.24 -43.76 -22.64
N ALA A 37 11.46 -42.69 -22.42
CA ALA A 37 10.58 -42.13 -23.43
C ALA A 37 10.43 -40.64 -23.13
N GLN A 38 11.20 -39.82 -23.85
CA GLN A 38 11.01 -38.38 -23.93
C GLN A 38 9.70 -38.14 -24.67
N ASP A 39 8.63 -37.89 -23.91
CA ASP A 39 7.47 -37.16 -24.39
C ASP A 39 7.85 -35.69 -24.35
N SER A 40 8.22 -35.15 -25.51
CA SER A 40 8.40 -33.71 -25.72
C SER A 40 7.02 -33.05 -25.66
N GLY A 41 6.49 -32.97 -24.43
CA GLY A 41 5.47 -32.01 -24.07
C GLY A 41 6.06 -30.62 -24.23
N ASP A 42 5.28 -29.76 -24.86
CA ASP A 42 5.47 -28.33 -25.01
C ASP A 42 5.86 -27.70 -23.67
N ASP A 43 7.17 -27.68 -23.36
CA ASP A 43 7.78 -26.81 -22.38
C ASP A 43 7.58 -25.39 -22.92
N ALA A 44 6.40 -24.84 -22.67
CA ALA A 44 6.17 -23.42 -22.72
C ALA A 44 7.34 -22.79 -21.97
N ILE A 45 8.18 -22.04 -22.70
CA ILE A 45 9.31 -21.34 -22.11
C ILE A 45 8.74 -20.57 -20.92
N ASP A 46 9.13 -20.97 -19.70
CA ASP A 46 8.88 -20.15 -18.54
C ASP A 46 9.74 -18.90 -18.73
N ASP A 47 9.17 -17.87 -19.35
CA ASP A 47 9.80 -16.57 -19.58
C ASP A 47 10.21 -15.91 -18.24
N GLY A 48 9.84 -16.53 -17.12
CA GLY A 48 10.07 -16.07 -15.77
C GLY A 48 9.38 -14.73 -15.51
N VAL A 49 9.79 -14.08 -14.42
CA VAL A 49 9.28 -12.76 -14.05
C VAL A 49 9.72 -11.68 -15.03
N THR A 50 8.79 -10.97 -15.68
CA THR A 50 9.08 -9.87 -16.61
C THR A 50 8.37 -8.57 -16.22
N TRP A 51 8.82 -7.45 -16.79
CA TRP A 51 8.24 -6.15 -16.52
C TRP A 51 6.75 -6.10 -16.89
N HIS A 52 6.41 -6.42 -18.14
CA HIS A 52 5.04 -6.26 -18.62
C HIS A 52 4.05 -7.20 -17.93
N LYS A 53 4.45 -8.46 -17.72
CA LYS A 53 3.58 -9.49 -17.15
C LYS A 53 3.40 -9.35 -15.65
N ASP A 54 4.47 -9.04 -14.90
CA ASP A 54 4.50 -9.25 -13.45
C ASP A 54 4.80 -7.96 -12.66
N VAL A 55 5.79 -7.16 -13.07
CA VAL A 55 6.24 -6.01 -12.27
C VAL A 55 5.37 -4.78 -12.46
N SER A 56 5.06 -4.40 -13.71
CA SER A 56 4.26 -3.21 -14.00
C SER A 56 2.89 -3.24 -13.31
N PRO A 57 2.12 -4.35 -13.31
CA PRO A 57 0.84 -4.42 -12.60
C PRO A 57 0.99 -4.29 -11.08
N LEU A 58 2.04 -4.89 -10.51
CA LEU A 58 2.34 -4.78 -9.08
C LEU A 58 2.64 -3.33 -8.69
N LEU A 59 3.45 -2.63 -9.50
CA LEU A 59 3.75 -1.21 -9.28
C LEU A 59 2.52 -0.33 -9.49
N GLU A 60 1.68 -0.63 -10.48
CA GLU A 60 0.42 0.09 -10.70
C GLU A 60 -0.48 0.02 -9.46
N GLN A 61 -0.60 -1.16 -8.87
CA GLN A 61 -1.44 -1.35 -7.69
C GLN A 61 -0.89 -0.67 -6.42
N ASN A 62 0.43 -0.63 -6.24
CA ASN A 62 1.03 -0.30 -4.94
C ASN A 62 1.85 1.01 -4.91
N CYS A 63 2.33 1.46 -6.08
CA CYS A 63 3.38 2.48 -6.17
C CYS A 63 2.95 3.69 -7.01
N THR A 64 2.32 3.49 -8.17
CA THR A 64 2.09 4.57 -9.15
C THR A 64 1.12 5.64 -8.68
N GLY A 65 0.30 5.38 -7.65
CA GLY A 65 -0.51 6.42 -7.00
C GLY A 65 0.31 7.61 -6.48
N CYS A 66 1.60 7.41 -6.18
CA CYS A 66 2.54 8.48 -5.82
C CYS A 66 3.71 8.62 -6.80
N HIS A 67 4.14 7.50 -7.41
CA HIS A 67 5.26 7.42 -8.35
C HIS A 67 4.79 7.43 -9.81
N ASN A 68 4.38 8.60 -10.28
CA ASN A 68 3.96 8.83 -11.65
C ASN A 68 4.37 10.25 -12.11
N PRO A 69 4.29 10.60 -13.40
CA PRO A 69 4.76 11.90 -13.92
C PRO A 69 4.11 13.14 -13.28
N GLN A 70 2.92 12.98 -12.71
CA GLN A 70 2.14 14.04 -12.04
C GLN A 70 2.10 13.84 -10.52
N GLY A 71 2.80 12.82 -10.01
CA GLY A 71 2.84 12.44 -8.61
C GLY A 71 3.83 13.29 -7.81
N ILE A 72 4.03 12.87 -6.57
CA ILE A 72 4.90 13.55 -5.59
C ILE A 72 6.32 12.97 -5.56
N SER A 73 6.62 12.03 -6.46
CA SER A 73 7.91 11.36 -6.53
C SER A 73 8.30 11.08 -7.98
N PHE A 74 9.44 10.43 -8.18
CA PHE A 74 9.89 9.99 -9.50
C PHE A 74 8.91 8.95 -10.11
N ASP A 75 8.97 8.80 -11.42
CA ASP A 75 8.06 7.96 -12.19
C ASP A 75 8.46 6.48 -12.14
N LEU A 76 7.47 5.61 -11.86
CA LEU A 76 7.58 4.15 -11.88
C LEU A 76 6.60 3.52 -12.90
N THR A 77 5.99 4.31 -13.78
CA THR A 77 5.07 3.83 -14.83
C THR A 77 5.78 3.39 -16.10
N SER A 78 7.08 3.70 -16.22
CA SER A 78 7.89 3.48 -17.40
C SER A 78 8.97 2.43 -17.15
N TYR A 79 9.06 1.42 -18.03
CA TYR A 79 10.11 0.39 -17.97
C TYR A 79 11.53 0.97 -17.93
N PRO A 80 11.97 1.82 -18.88
CA PRO A 80 13.36 2.26 -18.93
C PRO A 80 13.78 3.05 -17.69
N GLU A 81 12.84 3.78 -17.07
CA GLU A 81 13.12 4.51 -15.83
C GLU A 81 13.16 3.59 -14.62
N THR A 82 12.23 2.64 -14.55
CA THR A 82 12.13 1.72 -13.42
C THR A 82 13.25 0.68 -13.41
N ALA A 83 13.68 0.20 -14.59
CA ALA A 83 14.80 -0.74 -14.71
C ALA A 83 16.10 -0.18 -14.12
N LEU A 84 16.35 1.13 -14.28
CA LEU A 84 17.51 1.81 -13.68
C LEU A 84 17.46 1.86 -12.14
N LEU A 85 16.26 1.71 -11.56
CA LEU A 85 16.01 1.79 -10.14
C LEU A 85 15.71 0.43 -9.48
N ALA A 86 15.84 -0.68 -10.22
CA ALA A 86 15.40 -2.00 -9.76
C ALA A 86 16.02 -2.44 -8.42
N GLU A 87 17.32 -2.23 -8.21
CA GLU A 87 17.96 -2.54 -6.92
C GLU A 87 17.45 -1.65 -5.78
N ALA A 88 17.22 -0.36 -6.04
CA ALA A 88 16.68 0.57 -5.07
C ALA A 88 15.21 0.23 -4.72
N LEU A 89 14.42 -0.17 -5.71
CA LEU A 89 13.05 -0.65 -5.54
C LEU A 89 13.01 -1.89 -4.63
N VAL A 90 13.90 -2.86 -4.85
CA VAL A 90 14.04 -4.03 -3.96
C VAL A 90 14.44 -3.58 -2.56
N GLY A 91 15.48 -2.77 -2.39
CA GLY A 91 15.92 -2.31 -1.07
C GLY A 91 14.84 -1.54 -0.29
N ALA A 92 14.10 -0.67 -0.97
CA ALA A 92 13.03 0.12 -0.37
C ALA A 92 11.84 -0.76 0.06
N THR A 93 11.50 -1.75 -0.76
CA THR A 93 10.46 -2.69 -0.42
C THR A 93 10.90 -3.61 0.73
N GLU A 94 12.04 -4.30 0.64
CA GLU A 94 12.56 -5.20 1.68
C GLU A 94 12.66 -4.54 3.07
N SER A 95 13.10 -3.29 3.12
CA SER A 95 13.19 -2.53 4.38
C SER A 95 11.84 -2.14 4.98
N GLY A 96 10.75 -2.30 4.22
CA GLY A 96 9.41 -1.85 4.59
C GLY A 96 9.24 -0.33 4.52
N SER A 97 10.22 0.40 3.96
CA SER A 97 10.09 1.85 3.74
C SER A 97 9.09 2.16 2.63
N MET A 98 8.92 1.25 1.67
CA MET A 98 7.95 1.35 0.59
C MET A 98 7.10 0.06 0.45
N PRO A 99 5.82 0.19 0.05
CA PRO A 99 5.02 1.41 0.15
C PRO A 99 4.85 1.86 1.63
N PRO A 100 4.76 3.16 1.93
CA PRO A 100 4.60 3.62 3.30
C PRO A 100 3.25 3.18 3.87
N TRP A 101 3.27 2.47 5.00
CA TRP A 101 2.07 2.03 5.70
C TRP A 101 2.20 2.23 7.22
N PRO A 102 1.94 3.46 7.71
CA PRO A 102 1.98 3.76 9.14
C PRO A 102 1.04 2.93 10.03
N PRO A 103 -0.16 2.50 9.57
CA PRO A 103 -1.06 1.72 10.42
C PRO A 103 -0.43 0.40 10.92
N SER A 104 -0.59 0.13 12.22
CA SER A 104 -0.17 -1.15 12.81
C SER A 104 -1.06 -2.29 12.32
N ARG A 105 -0.44 -3.46 12.07
CA ARG A 105 -1.12 -4.72 11.74
C ARG A 105 -1.77 -5.40 12.95
N GLU A 106 -1.50 -4.94 14.16
CA GLU A 106 -2.07 -5.51 15.40
C GLU A 106 -3.54 -5.08 15.62
N CYS A 107 -4.01 -4.13 14.83
CA CYS A 107 -5.39 -3.64 14.85
C CYS A 107 -6.29 -4.47 13.90
N ARG A 108 -7.49 -3.96 13.62
CA ARG A 108 -8.35 -4.54 12.59
C ARG A 108 -7.74 -4.35 11.20
N PRO A 109 -7.86 -5.34 10.29
CA PRO A 109 -7.50 -5.16 8.89
C PRO A 109 -8.23 -3.95 8.31
N LEU A 110 -7.51 -3.13 7.56
CA LEU A 110 -8.06 -2.02 6.80
C LEU A 110 -8.37 -2.49 5.38
N LEU A 111 -9.35 -1.88 4.73
CA LEU A 111 -9.55 -2.10 3.30
C LEU A 111 -8.44 -1.36 2.54
N HIS A 112 -7.99 -1.96 1.45
CA HIS A 112 -6.94 -1.41 0.57
C HIS A 112 -5.62 -1.13 1.32
N GLU A 113 -5.19 -2.07 2.17
CA GLU A 113 -3.88 -1.95 2.84
C GLU A 113 -2.77 -1.83 1.81
N ARG A 114 -1.98 -0.76 1.90
CA ARG A 114 -0.82 -0.57 1.02
C ARG A 114 0.35 -1.34 1.59
N THR A 115 0.29 -2.66 1.52
CA THR A 115 1.38 -3.54 1.92
C THR A 115 1.67 -4.58 0.86
N LEU A 116 2.94 -4.92 0.69
CA LEU A 116 3.34 -5.98 -0.23
C LEU A 116 3.34 -7.33 0.49
N SER A 117 2.79 -8.34 -0.19
CA SER A 117 2.93 -9.73 0.23
C SER A 117 4.36 -10.21 -0.01
N GLU A 118 4.73 -11.34 0.61
CA GLU A 118 6.05 -11.95 0.34
C GLU A 118 6.20 -12.38 -1.12
N ALA A 119 5.11 -12.79 -1.77
CA ALA A 119 5.10 -13.14 -3.18
C ALA A 119 5.39 -11.92 -4.06
N ASP A 120 4.78 -10.76 -3.75
CA ASP A 120 5.02 -9.51 -4.47
C ASP A 120 6.48 -9.06 -4.34
N ARG A 121 7.05 -9.18 -3.14
CA ARG A 121 8.48 -8.88 -2.91
C ARG A 121 9.38 -9.84 -3.69
N GLN A 122 9.02 -11.12 -3.75
CA GLN A 122 9.74 -12.12 -4.51
C GLN A 122 9.77 -11.79 -6.01
N ILE A 123 8.64 -11.34 -6.58
CA ILE A 123 8.56 -10.86 -7.97
C ILE A 123 9.60 -9.75 -8.22
N LEU A 124 9.66 -8.74 -7.36
CA LEU A 124 10.62 -7.64 -7.49
C LEU A 124 12.07 -8.12 -7.38
N ARG A 125 12.35 -9.03 -6.43
CA ARG A 125 13.69 -9.62 -6.25
C ARG A 125 14.12 -10.41 -7.48
N ASP A 126 13.27 -11.29 -8.00
CA ASP A 126 13.58 -12.15 -9.13
C ASP A 126 13.77 -11.34 -10.42
N TRP A 127 12.91 -10.35 -10.65
CA TRP A 127 13.04 -9.46 -11.78
C TRP A 127 14.37 -8.69 -11.76
N SER A 128 14.71 -8.11 -10.61
CA SER A 128 15.98 -7.39 -10.41
C SER A 128 17.19 -8.32 -10.60
N ALA A 129 17.19 -9.50 -9.96
CA ALA A 129 18.28 -10.48 -10.03
C ALA A 129 18.51 -11.03 -11.44
N ARG A 130 17.48 -11.06 -12.29
CA ARG A 130 17.54 -11.49 -13.69
C ARG A 130 18.00 -10.39 -14.66
N GLY A 131 18.34 -9.20 -14.17
CA GLY A 131 18.73 -8.08 -15.02
C GLY A 131 17.56 -7.40 -15.71
N THR A 132 16.42 -7.31 -15.01
CA THR A 132 15.23 -6.52 -15.39
C THR A 132 14.67 -6.83 -16.79
N PRO A 133 14.32 -8.10 -17.11
CA PRO A 133 13.74 -8.41 -18.42
C PRO A 133 12.42 -7.66 -18.66
N GLU A 134 12.31 -6.97 -19.79
CA GLU A 134 11.12 -6.19 -20.16
C GLU A 134 9.91 -7.10 -20.47
N GLY A 135 10.16 -8.20 -21.19
CA GLY A 135 9.10 -9.10 -21.67
C GLY A 135 8.31 -8.50 -22.83
N ASP A 136 7.24 -9.18 -23.24
CA ASP A 136 6.36 -8.74 -24.33
C ASP A 136 5.20 -7.89 -23.78
N PRO A 137 5.00 -6.65 -24.25
CA PRO A 137 3.83 -5.84 -23.91
C PRO A 137 2.48 -6.55 -24.09
N ALA A 138 2.37 -7.50 -25.03
CA ALA A 138 1.14 -8.27 -25.26
C ALA A 138 0.81 -9.25 -24.12
N THR A 139 1.76 -9.53 -23.22
CA THR A 139 1.56 -10.37 -22.03
C THR A 139 1.09 -9.58 -20.81
N ALA A 140 1.03 -8.25 -20.91
CA ALA A 140 0.56 -7.42 -19.81
C ALA A 140 -0.91 -7.76 -19.49
N PRO A 141 -1.24 -8.02 -18.20
CA PRO A 141 -2.63 -8.20 -17.81
C PRO A 141 -3.41 -6.90 -18.06
N ALA A 142 -4.73 -7.03 -18.19
CA ALA A 142 -5.58 -5.85 -18.20
C ALA A 142 -5.40 -5.08 -16.88
N PRO A 143 -5.39 -3.73 -16.92
CA PRO A 143 -5.32 -2.92 -15.70
C PRO A 143 -6.42 -3.33 -14.73
N ALA A 144 -6.07 -3.41 -13.44
CA ALA A 144 -7.05 -3.69 -12.41
C ALA A 144 -8.06 -2.54 -12.34
N GLU A 145 -9.36 -2.84 -12.42
CA GLU A 145 -10.38 -1.83 -12.18
C GLU A 145 -10.34 -1.40 -10.71
N SER A 146 -10.33 -0.10 -10.45
CA SER A 146 -10.48 0.42 -9.10
C SER A 146 -11.92 0.17 -8.63
N GLU A 147 -12.06 -0.62 -7.55
CA GLU A 147 -13.35 -0.79 -6.88
C GLU A 147 -13.73 0.44 -6.03
N PHE A 148 -12.82 1.41 -5.85
CA PHE A 148 -13.08 2.60 -5.06
C PHE A 148 -13.98 3.56 -5.81
N VAL A 149 -15.23 3.66 -5.34
CA VAL A 149 -16.15 4.73 -5.71
C VAL A 149 -16.08 5.79 -4.60
N PRO A 150 -15.52 6.99 -4.87
CA PRO A 150 -15.56 8.05 -3.88
C PRO A 150 -17.04 8.36 -3.55
N PRO A 151 -17.39 8.51 -2.27
CA PRO A 151 -18.74 8.92 -1.92
C PRO A 151 -19.03 10.32 -2.48
N ASP A 152 -20.32 10.63 -2.70
CA ASP A 152 -20.74 11.98 -3.07
C ASP A 152 -20.28 13.00 -2.01
N GLU A 153 -19.85 14.17 -2.47
CA GLU A 153 -19.46 15.26 -1.57
C GLU A 153 -20.72 15.92 -0.99
N ASP A 154 -21.00 15.65 0.29
CA ASP A 154 -22.13 16.26 1.00
C ASP A 154 -21.86 17.74 1.38
N LEU A 155 -20.58 18.11 1.56
CA LEU A 155 -20.15 19.44 2.02
C LEU A 155 -18.73 19.77 1.56
N THR A 156 -18.59 20.89 0.84
CA THR A 156 -17.29 21.47 0.48
C THR A 156 -16.97 22.64 1.41
N LEU A 157 -15.79 22.61 2.02
CA LEU A 157 -15.29 23.65 2.90
C LEU A 157 -14.05 24.30 2.29
N THR A 158 -13.97 25.63 2.33
CA THR A 158 -12.84 26.41 1.84
C THR A 158 -12.29 27.30 2.95
N LEU A 159 -11.00 27.60 2.89
CA LEU A 159 -10.42 28.60 3.78
C LEU A 159 -11.10 29.96 3.57
N PRO A 160 -11.43 30.70 4.65
CA PRO A 160 -12.08 32.00 4.53
C PRO A 160 -11.16 33.04 3.88
N GLU A 161 -9.85 32.91 4.09
CA GLU A 161 -8.82 33.75 3.48
C GLU A 161 -7.67 32.90 2.93
N PRO A 162 -7.06 33.30 1.80
CA PRO A 162 -5.90 32.60 1.26
C PRO A 162 -4.69 32.77 2.18
N TYR A 163 -3.85 31.75 2.23
CA TYR A 163 -2.60 31.78 2.99
C TYR A 163 -1.39 31.65 2.07
N THR A 164 -0.44 32.57 2.22
CA THR A 164 0.87 32.51 1.55
C THR A 164 1.94 32.19 2.59
N PRO A 165 2.57 31.01 2.54
CA PRO A 165 3.65 30.66 3.46
C PRO A 165 4.81 31.65 3.39
N ILE A 166 5.39 32.00 4.54
CA ILE A 166 6.49 32.96 4.67
C ILE A 166 7.73 32.27 5.25
N GLY A 167 8.55 31.66 4.41
CA GLY A 167 9.79 31.03 4.84
C GLY A 167 10.32 29.98 3.87
N ALA A 168 11.52 29.46 4.16
CA ALA A 168 12.15 28.36 3.43
C ALA A 168 12.07 27.02 4.19
N THR A 169 11.40 27.01 5.35
CA THR A 169 11.22 25.85 6.23
C THR A 169 9.74 25.56 6.42
N ASP A 170 9.43 24.41 7.04
CA ASP A 170 8.06 24.06 7.40
C ASP A 170 7.37 25.16 8.22
N ASP A 171 6.15 25.49 7.82
CA ASP A 171 5.29 26.50 8.42
C ASP A 171 3.98 25.83 8.85
N TYR A 172 3.80 25.67 10.15
CA TYR A 172 2.64 24.99 10.72
C TYR A 172 1.55 26.02 11.06
N ARG A 173 0.39 25.88 10.43
CA ARG A 173 -0.75 26.76 10.61
C ARG A 173 -2.04 26.00 10.86
N CYS A 174 -2.80 26.49 11.82
CA CYS A 174 -4.15 26.03 12.10
C CYS A 174 -5.12 27.00 11.42
N PHE A 175 -6.06 26.45 10.66
CA PHE A 175 -7.15 27.22 10.06
C PHE A 175 -8.46 26.67 10.59
N VAL A 176 -9.22 27.52 11.29
CA VAL A 176 -10.56 27.18 11.74
C VAL A 176 -11.52 27.39 10.58
N VAL A 177 -12.24 26.33 10.19
CA VAL A 177 -13.26 26.39 9.13
C VAL A 177 -14.59 25.93 9.73
N ASP A 178 -15.53 26.86 9.82
CA ASP A 178 -16.87 26.58 10.36
C ASP A 178 -17.71 25.86 9.29
N PRO A 179 -18.15 24.61 9.53
CA PRO A 179 -18.96 23.87 8.58
C PRO A 179 -20.42 24.36 8.53
N GLN A 180 -20.82 25.30 9.41
CA GLN A 180 -22.16 25.89 9.52
C GLN A 180 -23.28 24.84 9.66
N LEU A 181 -22.95 23.68 10.25
CA LEU A 181 -23.91 22.62 10.52
C LEU A 181 -24.85 23.05 11.64
N THR A 182 -26.16 23.00 11.37
CA THR A 182 -27.21 23.33 12.35
C THR A 182 -27.71 22.11 13.11
N ASP A 183 -27.47 20.92 12.57
CA ASP A 183 -27.82 19.63 13.15
C ASP A 183 -26.57 18.77 13.35
N THR A 184 -26.67 17.76 14.23
CA THR A 184 -25.57 16.80 14.43
C THR A 184 -25.38 15.95 13.17
N ALA A 185 -24.16 15.97 12.62
CA ALA A 185 -23.75 15.15 11.49
C ALA A 185 -22.64 14.15 11.87
N ARG A 186 -22.41 13.15 11.01
CA ARG A 186 -21.28 12.22 11.11
C ARG A 186 -20.36 12.43 9.92
N ILE A 187 -19.06 12.48 10.18
CA ILE A 187 -18.04 12.47 9.15
C ILE A 187 -17.70 11.02 8.85
N THR A 188 -17.94 10.59 7.61
CA THR A 188 -17.61 9.25 7.11
C THR A 188 -16.37 9.25 6.22
N GLY A 189 -15.97 10.41 5.72
CA GLY A 189 -14.77 10.63 4.94
C GLY A 189 -14.49 12.12 4.78
N PHE A 190 -13.28 12.45 4.36
CA PHE A 190 -12.91 13.80 3.92
C PHE A 190 -11.85 13.69 2.84
N GLN A 191 -11.84 14.64 1.92
CA GLN A 191 -10.80 14.79 0.93
C GLN A 191 -10.25 16.21 1.02
N VAL A 192 -8.92 16.33 0.99
CA VAL A 192 -8.25 17.62 1.02
C VAL A 192 -7.71 17.89 -0.38
N HIS A 193 -8.03 19.07 -0.90
CA HIS A 193 -7.56 19.56 -2.20
C HIS A 193 -6.69 20.80 -1.98
N PRO A 194 -5.35 20.67 -1.88
CA PRO A 194 -4.47 21.82 -1.79
C PRO A 194 -4.43 22.60 -3.11
N ASP A 195 -4.48 23.93 -3.05
CA ASP A 195 -4.29 24.79 -4.22
C ASP A 195 -2.88 24.63 -4.85
N ASN A 196 -1.89 24.27 -4.02
CA ASN A 196 -0.52 24.00 -4.46
C ASN A 196 0.06 22.76 -3.76
N SER A 197 -0.10 21.60 -4.40
CA SER A 197 0.41 20.31 -3.91
C SER A 197 1.94 20.20 -3.90
N ALA A 198 2.67 21.09 -4.56
CA ALA A 198 4.13 21.13 -4.51
C ALA A 198 4.68 21.76 -3.22
N ILE A 199 3.83 22.46 -2.45
CA ILE A 199 4.22 23.11 -1.19
C ILE A 199 3.60 22.41 0.01
N VAL A 200 2.34 21.97 -0.09
CA VAL A 200 1.62 21.31 1.02
C VAL A 200 2.03 19.84 1.09
N HIS A 201 2.76 19.46 2.14
CA HIS A 201 3.18 18.08 2.35
C HIS A 201 2.40 17.33 3.44
N HIS A 202 1.77 18.03 4.39
CA HIS A 202 0.92 17.46 5.45
C HIS A 202 -0.32 18.31 5.69
N VAL A 203 -1.45 17.65 5.92
CA VAL A 203 -2.69 18.27 6.42
C VAL A 203 -3.25 17.39 7.52
N LEU A 204 -3.57 18.02 8.65
CA LEU A 204 -4.21 17.38 9.79
C LEU A 204 -5.61 17.96 9.93
N VAL A 205 -6.62 17.10 9.89
CA VAL A 205 -8.02 17.48 10.09
C VAL A 205 -8.46 16.91 11.43
N TYR A 206 -8.92 17.79 12.32
CA TYR A 206 -9.43 17.41 13.63
C TYR A 206 -10.60 18.31 14.02
N THR A 207 -11.43 17.83 14.94
CA THR A 207 -12.54 18.61 15.49
C THR A 207 -12.01 19.63 16.48
N ASP A 208 -12.31 20.90 16.26
CA ASP A 208 -12.16 21.95 17.24
C ASP A 208 -13.52 22.26 17.88
N THR A 209 -13.62 22.03 19.19
CA THR A 209 -14.84 22.28 19.97
C THR A 209 -14.88 23.67 20.60
N GLU A 210 -13.79 24.43 20.52
CA GLU A 210 -13.62 25.74 21.15
C GLU A 210 -13.69 26.89 20.13
N GLY A 211 -13.41 26.62 18.85
CA GLY A 211 -13.50 27.59 17.76
C GLY A 211 -12.33 28.57 17.72
N ILE A 212 -11.13 28.15 18.15
CA ILE A 212 -9.94 28.99 18.34
C ILE A 212 -8.66 28.40 17.74
#